data_AF-A0A1F4HDL6-F1
#
_entry.id   AF-A0A1F4HDL6-F1
#
_cell.length_a   1.000
_cell.length_b   1.000
_cell.length_c   1.000
_cell.angle_alpha   90.00
_cell.angle_beta   90.00
_cell.angle_gamma   90.00
#
_symmetry.space_group_name_H-M   'P 1'
#
loop_
_entity.id
_entity.type
_entity.pdbx_description
1 polymer ?
#
loop_
_entity_poly.entity_id
_entity_poly.type
_entity_poly.pdbx_seq_one_letter_code
_entity_poly.pdbx_strand_id
1 'polypeptide(L)'
;MVTLRGRILDVRYTRLLMAQGELDLATIMLLDKVQKGQRISADEAKRLRAAKLVEGRYPNLLVAGSVAAMAGQKAQHIRNRGFDSQYYRDMIVAMVREHQPVSREDIDKLLLDKLPEVLTQAQKLSKIHNLLSSQSGKTIRNAGSRSVSQWVLIDQKNKGKQTG
;
A
#
# COMPACT_ATOMS: atom_id res chain seq x y z
N MET A 1 34.75 -9.17 1.31
CA MET A 1 33.92 -9.04 0.09
C MET A 1 33.62 -10.45 -0.42
N VAL A 2 32.37 -10.76 -0.78
CA VAL A 2 32.05 -11.98 -1.55
C VAL A 2 31.56 -11.49 -2.90
N THR A 3 32.41 -11.64 -3.91
CA THR A 3 32.14 -11.29 -5.30
C THR A 3 31.76 -12.55 -6.05
N LEU A 4 30.46 -12.76 -6.25
CA LEU A 4 29.94 -13.75 -7.20
C LEU A 4 29.50 -12.99 -8.45
N ARG A 5 30.17 -13.29 -9.57
CA ARG A 5 30.02 -12.69 -10.91
C ARG A 5 28.66 -11.98 -11.14
N GLY A 6 28.69 -10.65 -11.14
CA GLY A 6 27.76 -9.80 -11.88
C GLY A 6 26.46 -9.36 -11.21
N ARG A 7 26.17 -9.66 -9.94
CA ARG A 7 24.96 -9.12 -9.27
C ARG A 7 25.30 -8.61 -7.87
N ILE A 8 25.10 -7.31 -7.63
CA ILE A 8 25.28 -6.68 -6.33
C ILE A 8 24.12 -7.11 -5.43
N LEU A 9 24.35 -8.16 -4.64
CA LEU A 9 23.46 -8.58 -3.56
C LEU A 9 23.64 -7.65 -2.37
N ASP A 10 22.55 -7.37 -1.64
CA ASP A 10 22.69 -6.73 -0.34
C ASP A 10 23.31 -7.75 0.63
N VAL A 11 24.59 -7.56 0.93
CA VAL A 11 25.37 -8.46 1.78
C VAL A 11 24.77 -8.55 3.19
N ARG A 12 24.19 -7.46 3.71
CA ARG A 12 23.57 -7.46 5.05
C ARG A 12 22.28 -8.25 5.02
N TYR A 13 21.43 -8.02 4.02
CA TYR A 13 20.18 -8.75 3.83
C TYR A 13 20.42 -10.25 3.70
N THR A 14 21.33 -10.66 2.81
CA THR A 14 21.68 -12.06 2.60
C THR A 14 22.22 -12.72 3.87
N ARG A 15 23.12 -12.05 4.60
CA ARG A 15 23.66 -12.58 5.87
C ARG A 15 22.58 -12.78 6.92
N LEU A 16 21.63 -11.85 7.05
CA LEU A 16 20.54 -11.96 8.01
C LEU A 16 19.62 -13.13 7.69
N LEU A 17 19.28 -13.32 6.41
CA LEU A 17 18.44 -14.46 6.00
C LEU A 17 19.14 -15.81 6.15
N MET A 18 20.45 -15.90 5.83
CA MET A 18 21.23 -17.12 6.03
C MET A 18 21.41 -17.48 7.51
N ALA A 19 21.56 -16.48 8.38
CA ALA A 19 21.79 -16.71 9.81
C ALA A 19 20.54 -17.17 10.56
N GLN A 20 19.34 -16.89 10.03
CA GLN A 20 18.07 -17.11 10.74
C GLN A 20 17.15 -18.14 10.08
N GLY A 21 17.53 -18.73 8.94
CA GLY A 21 16.65 -19.67 8.24
C GLY A 21 17.37 -20.65 7.32
N GLU A 22 16.68 -21.74 7.03
CA GLU A 22 17.08 -22.77 6.06
C GLU A 22 16.75 -22.34 4.62
N LEU A 23 17.10 -21.11 4.23
CA LEU A 23 16.88 -20.62 2.87
C LEU A 23 18.12 -20.86 2.02
N ASP A 24 17.93 -21.55 0.89
CA ASP A 24 18.98 -21.69 -0.10
C ASP A 24 19.31 -20.34 -0.77
N LEU A 25 20.52 -20.25 -1.34
CA LEU A 25 21.01 -19.02 -1.96
C LEU A 25 20.11 -18.54 -3.12
N ALA A 26 19.54 -19.46 -3.91
CA ALA A 26 18.69 -19.08 -5.04
C ALA A 26 17.40 -18.41 -4.57
N THR A 27 16.79 -18.94 -3.50
CA THR A 27 15.62 -18.36 -2.84
C THR A 27 15.94 -16.98 -2.26
N ILE A 28 17.09 -16.81 -1.62
CA ILE A 28 17.53 -15.50 -1.09
C ILE A 28 17.69 -14.49 -2.24
N MET A 29 18.27 -14.90 -3.37
CA MET A 29 18.41 -14.03 -4.54
C MET A 29 17.06 -13.59 -5.11
N LEU A 30 16.05 -14.46 -5.09
CA LEU A 30 14.69 -14.08 -5.50
C LEU A 30 14.04 -13.10 -4.52
N LEU A 31 14.26 -13.29 -3.22
CA LEU A 31 13.76 -12.37 -2.20
C LEU A 31 14.44 -10.99 -2.28
N ASP A 32 15.74 -10.93 -2.59
CA ASP A 32 16.47 -9.68 -2.85
C ASP A 32 15.88 -8.93 -4.06
N LYS A 33 15.54 -9.64 -5.14
CA LYS A 33 14.83 -9.03 -6.29
C LYS A 33 13.49 -8.44 -5.88
N VAL A 34 12.66 -9.20 -5.16
CA VAL A 34 11.33 -8.74 -4.70
C VAL A 34 11.47 -7.53 -3.76
N GLN A 35 12.43 -7.58 -2.82
CA GLN A 35 12.72 -6.47 -1.91
C GLN A 35 13.11 -5.19 -2.65
N LYS A 36 13.86 -5.31 -3.76
CA LYS A 36 14.25 -4.20 -4.65
C LYS A 36 13.16 -3.80 -5.64
N GLY A 37 11.96 -4.39 -5.58
CA GLY A 37 10.86 -4.14 -6.52
C GLY A 37 11.13 -4.64 -7.95
N GLN A 38 12.10 -5.53 -8.13
CA GLN A 38 12.45 -6.08 -9.42
C GLN A 38 11.48 -7.20 -9.82
N ARG A 39 11.18 -7.28 -11.11
CA ARG A 39 10.31 -8.35 -11.62
C ARG A 39 10.98 -9.71 -11.51
N ILE A 40 10.17 -10.67 -11.09
CA ILE A 40 10.47 -12.11 -11.13
C ILE A 40 9.46 -12.80 -12.05
N SER A 41 9.78 -13.99 -12.53
CA SER A 41 8.86 -14.76 -13.37
C SER A 41 7.63 -15.21 -12.59
N ALA A 42 6.56 -15.56 -13.30
CA ALA A 42 5.34 -16.09 -12.68
C ALA A 42 5.61 -17.39 -11.90
N ASP A 43 6.52 -18.24 -12.39
CA ASP A 43 6.91 -19.48 -11.73
C ASP A 43 7.73 -19.22 -10.45
N GLU A 44 8.68 -18.28 -10.51
CA GLU A 44 9.43 -17.82 -9.32
C GLU A 44 8.47 -17.25 -8.27
N ALA A 45 7.53 -16.40 -8.69
CA ALA A 45 6.48 -15.85 -7.83
C ALA A 45 5.61 -16.94 -7.19
N LYS A 46 5.22 -17.96 -7.98
CA LYS A 46 4.41 -19.08 -7.49
C LYS A 46 5.17 -19.90 -6.45
N ARG A 47 6.46 -20.17 -6.68
CA ARG A 47 7.33 -20.88 -5.72
C ARG A 47 7.45 -20.11 -4.41
N LEU A 48 7.78 -18.81 -4.48
CA LEU A 48 7.90 -17.97 -3.28
C LEU A 48 6.58 -17.87 -2.51
N ARG A 49 5.44 -17.80 -3.22
CA ARG A 49 4.12 -17.74 -2.59
C ARG A 49 3.75 -19.07 -1.93
N ALA A 50 4.04 -20.20 -2.57
CA ALA A 50 3.83 -21.53 -1.98
C ALA A 50 4.67 -21.71 -0.69
N ALA A 51 5.89 -21.17 -0.67
CA ALA A 51 6.75 -21.14 0.49
C ALA A 51 6.38 -20.06 1.53
N LYS A 52 5.32 -19.26 1.29
CA LYS A 52 4.88 -18.15 2.15
C LYS A 52 5.96 -17.09 2.42
N LEU A 53 6.90 -16.92 1.50
CA LEU A 53 8.01 -15.96 1.61
C LEU A 53 7.67 -14.58 1.01
N VAL A 54 6.60 -14.50 0.23
CA VAL A 54 6.07 -13.27 -0.37
C VAL A 54 4.56 -13.18 -0.21
N GLU A 55 4.05 -11.95 -0.27
CA GLU A 55 2.64 -11.61 -0.23
C GLU A 55 2.29 -10.55 -1.29
N GLY A 56 1.01 -10.18 -1.38
CA GLY A 56 0.52 -9.21 -2.35
C GLY A 56 0.19 -9.79 -3.74
N ARG A 57 -0.07 -8.90 -4.69
CA ARG A 57 -0.58 -9.25 -6.03
C ARG A 57 0.53 -9.14 -7.08
N TYR A 58 0.73 -10.21 -7.86
CA TYR A 58 1.63 -10.19 -9.01
C TYR A 58 1.20 -9.12 -10.03
N PRO A 59 2.12 -8.37 -10.66
CA PRO A 59 3.59 -8.50 -10.55
C PRO A 59 4.25 -7.76 -9.38
N ASN A 60 3.48 -7.04 -8.57
CA ASN A 60 3.99 -6.18 -7.49
C ASN A 60 3.95 -6.92 -6.14
N LEU A 61 4.80 -7.92 -6.00
CA LEU A 61 4.91 -8.70 -4.76
C LEU A 61 5.71 -7.95 -3.70
N LEU A 62 5.44 -8.28 -2.44
CA LEU A 62 6.20 -7.82 -1.29
C LEU A 62 6.79 -9.02 -0.57
N VAL A 63 7.94 -8.83 0.08
CA VAL A 63 8.46 -9.84 1.02
C VAL A 63 7.47 -10.00 2.17
N ALA A 64 7.21 -11.25 2.57
CA ALA A 64 6.31 -11.55 3.67
C ALA A 64 6.82 -10.93 4.98
N GLY A 65 5.90 -10.64 5.90
CA GLY A 65 6.25 -10.03 7.19
C GLY A 65 7.27 -10.85 8.00
N SER A 66 7.22 -12.18 7.90
CA SER A 66 8.20 -13.09 8.52
C SER A 66 9.61 -12.91 7.95
N VAL A 67 9.75 -12.80 6.62
CA VAL A 67 11.02 -12.55 5.94
C VAL A 67 11.55 -11.17 6.29
N ALA A 68 10.69 -10.15 6.27
CA ALA A 68 11.06 -8.81 6.69
C ALA A 68 11.50 -8.76 8.16
N ALA A 69 10.89 -9.56 9.03
CA ALA A 69 11.28 -9.68 10.42
C ALA A 69 12.70 -10.26 10.57
N MET A 70 13.01 -11.33 9.85
CA MET A 70 14.35 -11.93 9.84
C MET A 70 15.40 -10.97 9.28
N ALA A 71 15.05 -10.21 8.24
CA ALA A 71 15.94 -9.23 7.62
C ALA A 71 16.06 -7.89 8.38
N GLY A 72 15.41 -7.73 9.54
CA GLY A 72 15.41 -6.45 10.29
C GLY A 72 14.67 -5.31 9.57
N GLN A 73 13.79 -5.62 8.62
CA GLN A 73 13.07 -4.68 7.76
C GLN A 73 11.58 -4.54 8.13
N LYS A 74 11.19 -4.84 9.37
CA LYS A 74 9.79 -4.80 9.84
C LYS A 74 9.08 -3.48 9.51
N ALA A 75 9.72 -2.35 9.81
CA ALA A 75 9.15 -1.03 9.53
C ALA A 75 8.95 -0.77 8.04
N GLN A 76 9.95 -1.08 7.21
CA GLN A 76 9.87 -0.92 5.76
C GLN A 76 8.76 -1.80 5.16
N HIS A 77 8.61 -3.02 5.66
CA HIS A 77 7.53 -3.91 5.25
C HIS A 77 6.16 -3.30 5.53
N ILE A 78 5.92 -2.73 6.72
CA ILE A 78 4.64 -2.06 7.02
C ILE A 78 4.40 -0.86 6.10
N ARG A 79 5.43 -0.03 5.83
CA ARG A 79 5.31 1.11 4.90
C ARG A 79 5.02 0.67 3.46
N ASN A 80 5.61 -0.44 3.01
CA ASN A 80 5.38 -0.96 1.66
C ASN A 80 4.05 -1.70 1.51
N ARG A 81 3.64 -2.45 2.53
CA ARG A 81 2.35 -3.17 2.57
C ARG A 81 1.20 -2.18 2.66
N GLY A 82 1.36 -1.16 3.51
CA GLY A 82 0.32 -0.22 3.87
C GLY A 82 -0.77 -0.82 4.74
N PHE A 83 -1.65 0.08 5.18
CA PHE A 83 -2.90 -0.27 5.83
C PHE A 83 -3.98 -0.66 4.82
N ASP A 84 -5.09 -1.19 5.33
CA ASP A 84 -6.26 -1.47 4.52
C ASP A 84 -6.93 -0.19 3.99
N SER A 85 -7.86 -0.35 3.05
CA SER A 85 -8.57 0.79 2.48
C SER A 85 -9.49 1.49 3.49
N GLN A 86 -9.93 0.83 4.56
CA GLN A 86 -10.81 1.42 5.57
C GLN A 86 -10.06 2.51 6.36
N TYR A 87 -8.83 2.23 6.76
CA TYR A 87 -7.96 3.21 7.43
C TYR A 87 -7.88 4.55 6.68
N TYR A 88 -7.60 4.51 5.37
CA TYR A 88 -7.50 5.75 4.58
C TYR A 88 -8.86 6.41 4.34
N ARG A 89 -9.94 5.62 4.22
CA ARG A 89 -11.31 6.15 4.12
C ARG A 89 -11.71 6.91 5.39
N ASP A 90 -11.31 6.41 6.55
CA ASP A 90 -11.59 7.04 7.83
C ASP A 90 -10.81 8.35 7.99
N MET A 91 -9.56 8.41 7.53
CA MET A 91 -8.80 9.66 7.45
C MET A 91 -9.50 10.72 6.60
N ILE A 92 -10.02 10.35 5.41
CA ILE A 92 -10.79 11.27 4.56
C ILE A 92 -12.02 11.77 5.31
N VAL A 93 -12.77 10.87 5.95
CA VAL A 93 -14.00 11.23 6.67
C VAL A 93 -13.71 12.12 7.87
N ALA A 94 -12.63 11.88 8.61
CA ALA A 94 -12.19 12.73 9.71
C ALA A 94 -11.92 14.17 9.21
N MET A 95 -11.13 14.31 8.15
CA MET A 95 -10.85 15.62 7.53
C MET A 95 -12.14 16.33 7.05
N VAL A 96 -13.04 15.61 6.37
CA VAL A 96 -14.31 16.20 5.90
C VAL A 96 -15.21 16.58 7.07
N ARG A 97 -15.25 15.80 8.16
CA ARG A 97 -16.02 16.15 9.37
C ARG A 97 -15.55 17.47 9.98
N GLU A 98 -14.24 17.69 10.03
CA GLU A 98 -13.63 18.84 10.70
C GLU A 98 -13.57 20.09 9.81
N HIS A 99 -13.38 19.91 8.50
CA HIS A 99 -12.99 21.01 7.60
C HIS A 99 -13.84 21.13 6.33
N GLN A 100 -14.99 20.46 6.23
CA GLN A 100 -15.84 20.61 5.04
C GLN A 100 -16.24 22.07 4.77
N PRO A 101 -16.28 22.48 3.48
CA PRO A 101 -15.97 21.67 2.30
C PRO A 101 -14.46 21.47 2.07
N VAL A 102 -14.07 20.25 1.66
CA VAL A 102 -12.65 19.87 1.47
C VAL A 102 -12.32 19.71 -0.01
N SER A 103 -11.22 20.32 -0.47
CA SER A 103 -10.78 20.22 -1.85
C SER A 103 -10.14 18.86 -2.19
N ARG A 104 -10.07 18.53 -3.48
CA ARG A 104 -9.28 17.35 -3.92
C ARG A 104 -7.80 17.48 -3.56
N GLU A 105 -7.25 18.69 -3.62
CA GLU A 105 -5.84 18.96 -3.35
C GLU A 105 -5.49 18.69 -1.88
N ASP A 106 -6.35 19.08 -0.94
CA ASP A 106 -6.12 18.85 0.49
C ASP A 106 -6.17 17.36 0.84
N ILE A 107 -7.04 16.59 0.18
CA ILE A 107 -7.10 15.13 0.32
C ILE A 107 -5.84 14.48 -0.25
N ASP A 108 -5.35 14.97 -1.39
CA ASP A 108 -4.09 14.49 -1.96
C ASP A 108 -2.93 14.81 -1.00
N LYS A 109 -2.84 16.02 -0.44
CA LYS A 109 -1.84 16.41 0.57
C LYS A 109 -1.89 15.51 1.82
N LEU A 110 -3.08 15.15 2.30
CA LEU A 110 -3.26 14.28 3.47
C LEU A 110 -2.74 12.86 3.25
N LEU A 111 -2.94 12.30 2.05
CA LEU A 111 -2.79 10.87 1.81
C LEU A 111 -1.52 10.50 1.05
N LEU A 112 -0.94 11.39 0.26
CA LEU A 112 0.20 11.05 -0.61
C LEU A 112 1.42 10.53 0.19
N ASP A 113 1.70 11.11 1.37
CA ASP A 113 2.79 10.70 2.25
C ASP A 113 2.43 9.49 3.13
N LYS A 114 1.14 9.21 3.35
CA LYS A 114 0.66 8.07 4.15
C LYS A 114 0.44 6.80 3.34
N LEU A 115 0.24 6.93 2.03
CA LEU A 115 0.05 5.79 1.13
C LEU A 115 1.34 5.00 0.95
N PRO A 116 1.25 3.69 0.62
CA PRO A 116 2.41 2.80 0.62
C PRO A 116 3.55 3.31 -0.25
N GLU A 117 4.78 3.22 0.26
CA GLU A 117 6.00 3.73 -0.42
C GLU A 117 6.29 3.00 -1.74
N VAL A 118 5.85 1.75 -1.86
CA VAL A 118 5.99 0.96 -3.10
C VAL A 118 5.15 1.50 -4.26
N LEU A 119 4.15 2.35 -3.98
CA LEU A 119 3.30 2.93 -5.03
C LEU A 119 3.98 4.14 -5.66
N THR A 120 3.97 4.18 -6.99
CA THR A 120 4.35 5.38 -7.73
C THR A 120 3.35 6.51 -7.48
N GLN A 121 3.76 7.76 -7.73
CA GLN A 121 2.87 8.92 -7.59
C GLN A 121 1.53 8.73 -8.34
N ALA A 122 1.58 8.23 -9.57
CA ALA A 122 0.38 7.94 -10.37
C ALA A 122 -0.51 6.86 -9.72
N GLN A 123 0.08 5.80 -9.16
CA GLN A 123 -0.66 4.75 -8.45
C GLN A 123 -1.30 5.28 -7.15
N LYS A 124 -0.59 6.16 -6.42
CA LYS A 124 -1.14 6.83 -5.23
C LYS A 124 -2.34 7.69 -5.59
N LEU A 125 -2.23 8.54 -6.60
CA LEU A 125 -3.35 9.39 -7.07
C LEU A 125 -4.57 8.56 -7.53
N SER A 126 -4.32 7.44 -8.23
CA SER A 126 -5.39 6.50 -8.62
C SER A 126 -6.04 5.85 -7.40
N LYS A 127 -5.25 5.46 -6.39
CA LYS A 127 -5.77 4.92 -5.13
C LYS A 127 -6.63 5.93 -4.39
N ILE A 128 -6.21 7.20 -4.30
CA ILE A 128 -6.99 8.28 -3.68
C ILE A 128 -8.32 8.47 -4.41
N HIS A 129 -8.30 8.48 -5.74
CA HIS A 129 -9.52 8.54 -6.54
C HIS A 129 -10.47 7.38 -6.22
N ASN A 130 -9.96 6.15 -6.14
CA ASN A 130 -10.78 4.97 -5.81
C ASN A 130 -11.33 5.02 -4.39
N LEU A 131 -10.56 5.53 -3.42
CA LEU A 131 -11.03 5.74 -2.04
C LEU A 131 -12.21 6.71 -2.01
N LEU A 132 -12.07 7.89 -2.64
CA LEU A 132 -13.14 8.88 -2.78
C LEU A 132 -14.38 8.30 -3.46
N SER A 133 -14.21 7.69 -4.63
CA SER A 133 -15.30 7.08 -5.39
C SER A 133 -16.04 6.01 -4.59
N SER A 134 -15.36 5.26 -3.72
CA SER A 134 -15.99 4.22 -2.89
C SER A 134 -16.90 4.77 -1.78
N GLN A 135 -16.67 6.02 -1.35
CA GLN A 135 -17.41 6.72 -0.29
C GLN A 135 -18.43 7.74 -0.83
N SER A 136 -18.27 8.17 -2.08
CA SER A 136 -19.16 9.10 -2.77
C SER A 136 -20.58 8.54 -2.82
N GLY A 137 -21.57 9.33 -2.40
CA GLY A 137 -22.97 8.93 -2.34
C GLY A 137 -23.34 8.05 -1.14
N LYS A 138 -22.38 7.63 -0.32
CA LYS A 138 -22.60 6.84 0.89
C LYS A 138 -22.33 7.61 2.17
N THR A 139 -21.17 8.26 2.25
CA THR A 139 -20.71 9.00 3.43
C THR A 139 -20.39 10.45 3.10
N ILE A 140 -19.82 10.69 1.92
CA ILE A 140 -19.47 12.02 1.41
C ILE A 140 -20.10 12.24 0.03
N ARG A 141 -20.26 13.49 -0.37
CA ARG A 141 -20.66 13.87 -1.73
C ARG A 141 -19.82 15.05 -2.20
N ASN A 142 -19.61 15.14 -3.52
CA ASN A 142 -19.02 16.33 -4.13
C ASN A 142 -20.11 17.39 -4.29
N ALA A 143 -19.99 18.52 -3.59
CA ALA A 143 -20.83 19.70 -3.72
C ALA A 143 -20.30 20.71 -4.75
N GLY A 144 -19.07 20.51 -5.22
CA GLY A 144 -18.44 21.30 -6.29
C GLY A 144 -18.58 20.65 -7.66
N SER A 145 -17.83 21.20 -8.63
CA SER A 145 -17.76 20.62 -9.98
C SER A 145 -16.80 19.42 -10.03
N ARG A 146 -16.75 18.74 -11.19
CA ARG A 146 -15.80 17.66 -11.40
C ARG A 146 -14.35 18.16 -11.44
N SER A 147 -14.11 19.37 -11.96
CA SER A 147 -12.79 19.99 -12.04
C SER A 147 -12.38 20.71 -10.76
N VAL A 148 -13.35 21.20 -9.98
CA VAL A 148 -13.14 21.90 -8.70
C VAL A 148 -13.97 21.19 -7.63
N SER A 149 -13.51 20.01 -7.23
CA SER A 149 -14.23 19.17 -6.26
C SER A 149 -14.22 19.79 -4.88
N GLN A 150 -15.36 19.73 -4.20
CA GLN A 150 -15.59 20.21 -2.84
C GLN A 150 -16.37 19.13 -2.08
N TRP A 151 -15.68 18.35 -1.26
CA TRP A 151 -16.25 17.19 -0.56
C TRP A 151 -16.88 17.60 0.77
N VAL A 152 -18.12 17.18 0.97
CA VAL A 152 -18.92 17.42 2.18
C VAL A 152 -19.54 16.13 2.68
N LEU A 153 -19.95 16.08 3.95
CA LEU A 153 -20.74 14.97 4.48
C LEU A 153 -22.12 14.92 3.83
N ILE A 154 -22.65 13.71 3.69
CA ILE A 154 -24.07 13.53 3.38
C ILE A 154 -24.85 13.71 4.68
N ASP A 155 -25.72 14.71 4.74
CA ASP A 155 -26.61 14.92 5.89
C ASP A 155 -27.50 13.69 6.11
N GLN A 156 -27.46 13.12 7.31
CA GLN A 156 -28.32 12.00 7.71
C GLN A 156 -29.76 12.45 8.08
N LYS A 157 -30.12 13.73 7.90
CA LYS A 157 -31.34 14.34 8.45
C LYS A 157 -32.67 14.07 7.71
N ASN A 158 -32.73 13.15 6.74
CA ASN A 158 -33.97 12.86 5.98
C ASN A 158 -34.41 11.38 6.02
N LYS A 159 -34.43 10.75 7.20
CA LYS A 159 -35.04 9.42 7.42
C LYS A 159 -36.14 9.40 8.50
N GLY A 160 -36.85 10.51 8.73
CA GLY A 160 -37.80 10.59 9.86
C GLY A 160 -38.99 11.55 9.73
N LYS A 161 -39.48 11.88 8.52
CA LYS A 161 -40.74 12.61 8.35
C LYS A 161 -41.51 12.18 7.10
N GLN A 162 -42.08 10.97 7.12
CA GLN A 162 -43.29 10.62 6.37
C GLN A 162 -44.04 9.54 7.17
N THR A 163 -44.85 9.99 8.11
CA THR A 163 -46.02 9.27 8.64
C THR A 163 -46.88 10.34 9.29
N GLY A 164 -47.81 10.87 8.50
CA GLY A 164 -48.89 11.76 8.87
C GLY A 164 -50.06 11.38 7.99
#